data_AF-A0A847WRN6-F1
#
_entry.id   AF-A0A847WRN6-F1
#
_cell.length_a   1.000
_cell.length_b   1.000
_cell.length_c   1.000
_cell.angle_alpha   90.00
_cell.angle_beta   90.00
_cell.angle_gamma   90.00
#
_symmetry.space_group_name_H-M   'P 1'
#
loop_
_entity.id
_entity.type
_entity.pdbx_description
1 polymer ?
#
loop_
_entity_poly.entity_id
_entity_poly.type
_entity_poly.pdbx_seq_one_letter_code
_entity_poly.pdbx_strand_id
1 'polypeptide(L)'
;MKKLDELNRVTQKLAQLLEQPVTVKNRDQVLNEINQFLDQRENLLKDIKPPYSETDAKTAQSIMEKDKEIQLKLDHLFLELKSELRDVKRQKSSSEKYLDPYRHVASNDGTYWDKKK
;
A
#
# COMPACT_ATOMS: atom_id res chain seq x y z
N MET A 1 -28.39 7.32 -15.41
CA MET A 1 -27.58 8.27 -16.22
C MET A 1 -26.54 9.03 -15.39
N LYS A 2 -26.81 10.22 -14.79
CA LYS A 2 -25.75 11.04 -14.12
C LYS A 2 -24.86 10.29 -13.11
N LYS A 3 -25.41 9.35 -12.33
CA LYS A 3 -24.68 8.61 -11.30
C LYS A 3 -23.72 7.55 -11.85
N LEU A 4 -24.08 6.91 -12.95
CA LEU A 4 -23.20 5.95 -13.61
C LEU A 4 -22.04 6.67 -14.31
N ASP A 5 -22.30 7.83 -14.91
CA ASP A 5 -21.26 8.70 -15.45
C ASP A 5 -20.33 9.22 -14.35
N GLU A 6 -20.88 9.58 -13.19
CA GLU A 6 -20.13 9.98 -12.00
C GLU A 6 -19.24 8.83 -11.50
N LEU A 7 -19.78 7.61 -11.40
CA LEU A 7 -19.01 6.42 -11.05
C LEU A 7 -17.88 6.17 -12.06
N ASN A 8 -18.16 6.25 -13.36
CA ASN A 8 -17.14 6.10 -14.39
C ASN A 8 -16.02 7.14 -14.24
N ARG A 9 -16.36 8.41 -13.98
CA ARG A 9 -15.37 9.47 -13.74
C ARG A 9 -14.52 9.20 -12.51
N VAL A 10 -15.12 8.74 -11.41
CA VAL A 10 -14.36 8.39 -10.19
C VAL A 10 -13.45 7.20 -10.45
N THR A 11 -13.93 6.16 -11.11
CA THR A 11 -13.12 4.99 -11.52
C THR A 11 -11.94 5.41 -12.40
N GLN A 12 -12.13 6.35 -13.34
CA GLN A 12 -11.06 6.88 -14.18
C GLN A 12 -10.01 7.66 -13.38
N LYS A 13 -10.44 8.51 -12.44
CA LYS A 13 -9.52 9.25 -11.56
C LYS A 13 -8.70 8.31 -10.69
N LEU A 14 -9.33 7.27 -10.13
CA LEU A 14 -8.64 6.25 -9.35
C LEU A 14 -7.60 5.51 -10.20
N ALA A 15 -7.96 5.11 -11.43
CA ALA A 15 -7.03 4.47 -12.35
C ALA A 15 -5.82 5.37 -12.67
N GLN A 16 -6.05 6.65 -12.90
CA GLN A 16 -4.99 7.64 -13.15
C GLN A 16 -4.10 7.87 -11.92
N LEU A 17 -4.68 7.91 -10.71
CA LEU A 17 -3.92 8.02 -9.47
C LEU A 17 -2.98 6.82 -9.29
N LEU A 18 -3.46 5.60 -9.61
CA LEU A 18 -2.68 4.37 -9.55
C LEU A 18 -1.59 4.25 -10.63
N GLU A 19 -1.55 5.15 -11.61
CA GLU A 19 -0.44 5.24 -12.57
C GLU A 19 0.70 6.12 -12.07
N GLN A 20 0.45 6.93 -11.04
CA GLN A 20 1.48 7.79 -10.49
C GLN A 20 2.45 6.98 -9.63
N PRO A 21 3.76 7.29 -9.68
CA PRO A 21 4.73 6.60 -8.85
C PRO A 21 4.49 6.91 -7.37
N VAL A 22 4.38 5.85 -6.58
CA VAL A 22 4.29 5.93 -5.12
C VAL A 22 5.70 5.90 -4.55
N THR A 23 6.05 6.96 -3.82
CA THR A 23 7.34 7.13 -3.15
C THR A 23 7.11 7.26 -1.65
N VAL A 24 8.17 7.09 -0.85
CA VAL A 24 8.09 7.23 0.61
C VAL A 24 7.50 8.58 1.05
N LYS A 25 7.70 9.65 0.28
CA LYS A 25 7.25 11.01 0.63
C LYS A 25 5.77 11.26 0.37
N ASN A 26 5.23 10.72 -0.72
CA ASN A 26 3.82 10.91 -1.13
C ASN A 26 2.93 9.72 -0.79
N ARG A 27 3.49 8.61 -0.28
CA ARG A 27 2.76 7.38 0.04
C ARG A 27 1.51 7.62 0.88
N ASP A 28 1.62 8.32 2.01
CA ASP A 28 0.47 8.53 2.91
C ASP A 28 -0.63 9.36 2.23
N GLN A 29 -0.23 10.37 1.45
CA GLN A 29 -1.18 11.18 0.68
C GLN A 29 -1.88 10.33 -0.39
N VAL A 30 -1.13 9.58 -1.20
CA VAL A 30 -1.67 8.74 -2.27
C VAL A 30 -2.61 7.67 -1.69
N LEU A 31 -2.24 7.03 -0.57
CA LEU A 31 -3.11 6.05 0.09
C LEU A 31 -4.41 6.67 0.61
N ASN A 32 -4.36 7.88 1.16
CA ASN A 32 -5.57 8.60 1.57
C ASN A 32 -6.45 8.93 0.37
N GLU A 33 -5.89 9.41 -0.74
CA GLU A 33 -6.65 9.70 -1.96
C GLU A 33 -7.27 8.42 -2.57
N ILE A 34 -6.53 7.31 -2.59
CA ILE A 34 -7.06 6.00 -3.01
C ILE A 34 -8.27 5.62 -2.15
N ASN A 35 -8.16 5.69 -0.82
CA ASN A 35 -9.26 5.35 0.08
C ASN A 35 -10.48 6.26 -0.15
N GLN A 36 -10.26 7.57 -0.30
CA GLN A 36 -11.33 8.52 -0.61
C GLN A 36 -12.06 8.17 -1.91
N PHE A 37 -11.32 7.79 -2.97
CA PHE A 37 -11.93 7.36 -4.21
C PHE A 37 -12.70 6.03 -4.06
N LEU A 38 -12.17 5.07 -3.30
CA LEU A 38 -12.87 3.81 -3.01
C LEU A 38 -14.18 4.05 -2.25
N ASP A 39 -14.16 4.89 -1.22
CA ASP A 39 -15.36 5.25 -0.44
C ASP A 39 -16.40 5.97 -1.32
N GLN A 40 -15.95 6.90 -2.17
CA GLN A 40 -16.83 7.57 -3.13
C GLN A 40 -17.48 6.58 -4.10
N ARG A 41 -16.72 5.61 -4.62
CA ARG A 41 -17.26 4.56 -5.51
C ARG A 41 -18.30 3.70 -4.79
N GLU A 42 -18.01 3.28 -3.56
CA GLU A 42 -18.93 2.46 -2.77
C GLU A 42 -20.28 3.19 -2.55
N ASN A 43 -20.22 4.48 -2.21
CA ASN A 43 -21.42 5.29 -2.04
C ASN A 43 -22.21 5.45 -3.34
N LEU A 44 -21.54 5.70 -4.46
CA LEU A 44 -22.19 5.79 -5.77
C LEU A 44 -22.83 4.48 -6.20
N LEU A 45 -22.19 3.34 -5.91
CA LEU A 45 -22.73 2.01 -6.23
C LEU A 45 -24.03 1.70 -5.46
N LYS A 46 -24.14 2.13 -4.19
CA LYS A 46 -25.37 1.96 -3.38
C LYS A 46 -26.59 2.68 -3.98
N ASP A 47 -26.34 3.79 -4.67
CA ASP A 47 -27.37 4.64 -5.27
C ASP A 47 -27.79 4.19 -6.68
N ILE A 48 -27.02 3.32 -7.32
CA ILE A 48 -27.32 2.79 -8.65
C ILE A 48 -28.37 1.68 -8.51
N LYS A 49 -29.62 2.01 -8.89
CA LYS A 49 -30.78 1.11 -8.88
C LYS A 49 -31.38 0.97 -10.29
N PRO A 50 -32.03 -0.17 -10.59
CA PRO A 50 -32.73 -0.37 -11.86
C PRO A 50 -33.92 0.60 -12.02
N PRO A 51 -34.38 0.88 -13.26
CA PRO A 51 -34.02 0.20 -14.51
C PRO A 51 -32.80 0.79 -15.22
N TYR A 52 -31.96 -0.08 -15.80
CA TYR A 52 -30.78 0.30 -16.57
C TYR A 52 -31.11 0.40 -18.06
N SER A 53 -30.71 1.48 -18.73
CA SER A 53 -30.83 1.60 -20.19
C SER A 53 -29.71 0.83 -20.92
N GLU A 54 -29.85 0.56 -22.22
CA GLU A 54 -28.78 -0.05 -23.02
C GLU A 54 -27.48 0.77 -23.03
N THR A 55 -27.58 2.11 -22.96
CA THR A 55 -26.41 3.00 -22.83
C THR A 55 -25.70 2.83 -21.50
N ASP A 56 -26.46 2.53 -20.44
CA ASP A 56 -25.92 2.25 -19.12
C ASP A 56 -25.17 0.90 -19.11
N ALA A 57 -25.61 -0.09 -19.88
CA ALA A 57 -24.94 -1.39 -19.99
C ALA A 57 -23.52 -1.28 -20.58
N LYS A 58 -23.32 -0.51 -21.65
CA LYS A 58 -21.99 -0.28 -22.23
C LYS A 58 -21.05 0.43 -21.26
N THR A 59 -21.57 1.43 -20.55
CA THR A 59 -20.79 2.19 -19.57
C THR A 59 -20.41 1.30 -18.38
N ALA A 60 -21.35 0.50 -17.89
CA ALA A 60 -21.09 -0.48 -16.82
C ALA A 60 -20.02 -1.51 -17.24
N GLN A 61 -20.08 -2.01 -18.48
CA GLN A 61 -19.06 -2.94 -18.99
C GLN A 61 -17.67 -2.30 -19.01
N SER A 62 -17.55 -1.05 -19.47
CA SER A 62 -16.28 -0.33 -19.45
C SER A 62 -15.75 -0.09 -18.03
N ILE A 63 -16.63 0.20 -17.07
CA ILE A 63 -16.27 0.31 -15.65
C ILE A 63 -15.73 -1.03 -15.14
N MET A 64 -16.40 -2.14 -15.44
CA MET A 64 -15.98 -3.48 -15.00
C MET A 64 -14.61 -3.89 -15.55
N GLU A 65 -14.28 -3.49 -16.79
CA GLU A 65 -12.95 -3.72 -17.36
C GLU A 65 -11.88 -2.93 -16.61
N LYS A 66 -12.12 -1.64 -16.35
CA LYS A 66 -11.21 -0.80 -15.57
C LYS A 66 -11.06 -1.27 -14.13
N ASP A 67 -12.11 -1.80 -13.53
CA ASP A 67 -12.07 -2.33 -12.17
C ASP A 67 -11.10 -3.50 -12.04
N LYS A 68 -11.00 -4.36 -13.05
CA LYS A 68 -10.00 -5.44 -13.08
C LYS A 68 -8.58 -4.88 -13.09
N GLU A 69 -8.33 -3.87 -13.91
CA GLU A 69 -7.02 -3.22 -13.98
C GLU A 69 -6.65 -2.52 -12.66
N ILE A 70 -7.61 -1.80 -12.06
CA ILE A 70 -7.46 -1.16 -10.76
C ILE A 70 -7.13 -2.19 -9.68
N GLN A 71 -7.83 -3.32 -9.67
CA GLN A 71 -7.61 -4.38 -8.68
C GLN A 71 -6.19 -4.94 -8.78
N LEU A 72 -5.70 -5.23 -10.00
CA LEU A 72 -4.33 -5.68 -10.21
C LEU A 72 -3.29 -4.66 -9.73
N LYS A 73 -3.51 -3.36 -9.99
CA LYS A 73 -2.61 -2.29 -9.53
C LYS A 73 -2.61 -2.15 -8.01
N LEU A 74 -3.78 -2.26 -7.37
CA LEU A 74 -3.90 -2.22 -5.91
C LEU A 74 -3.21 -3.43 -5.25
N ASP A 75 -3.35 -4.63 -5.83
CA ASP A 75 -2.66 -5.82 -5.36
C ASP A 75 -1.14 -5.66 -5.46
N HIS A 76 -0.64 -5.11 -6.57
CA HIS A 76 0.77 -4.80 -6.73
C HIS A 76 1.28 -3.81 -5.68
N LEU A 77 0.56 -2.68 -5.52
CA LEU A 77 0.88 -1.69 -4.50
C LEU A 77 0.92 -2.32 -3.10
N PHE A 78 -0.06 -3.15 -2.76
CA PHE A 78 -0.09 -3.85 -1.48
C PHE A 78 1.13 -4.75 -1.28
N LEU A 79 1.55 -5.48 -2.31
CA LEU A 79 2.75 -6.32 -2.26
C LEU A 79 4.03 -5.51 -2.08
N GLU A 80 4.16 -4.37 -2.75
CA GLU A 80 5.27 -3.43 -2.58
C GLU A 80 5.34 -2.92 -1.14
N LEU A 81 4.22 -2.41 -0.61
CA LEU A 81 4.14 -1.92 0.77
C LEU A 81 4.51 -3.02 1.78
N LYS A 82 4.06 -4.25 1.56
CA LYS A 82 4.40 -5.40 2.39
C LYS A 82 5.89 -5.71 2.33
N SER A 83 6.52 -5.58 1.16
CA SER A 83 7.96 -5.79 1.01
C SER A 83 8.76 -4.74 1.75
N GLU A 84 8.43 -3.46 1.58
CA GLU A 84 9.06 -2.35 2.29
C GLU A 84 9.02 -2.56 3.82
N LEU A 85 7.87 -2.99 4.35
CA LEU A 85 7.74 -3.26 5.79
C LEU A 85 8.67 -4.38 6.28
N ARG A 86 8.94 -5.40 5.45
CA ARG A 86 9.91 -6.46 5.77
C ARG A 86 11.33 -5.91 5.76
N ASP A 87 11.67 -5.10 4.77
CA ASP A 87 13.02 -4.52 4.65
C ASP A 87 13.35 -3.57 5.81
N VAL A 88 12.40 -2.72 6.23
CA VAL A 88 12.55 -1.85 7.40
C VAL A 88 12.82 -2.67 8.68
N LYS A 89 12.10 -3.80 8.87
CA LYS A 89 12.33 -4.69 10.02
C LYS A 89 13.70 -5.38 9.97
N ARG A 90 14.15 -5.79 8.78
CA ARG A 90 15.49 -6.38 8.59
C ARG A 90 16.58 -5.36 8.89
N GLN A 91 16.44 -4.12 8.43
CA GLN A 91 17.42 -3.06 8.68
C GLN A 91 17.56 -2.76 10.18
N LYS A 92 16.45 -2.67 10.93
CA LYS A 92 16.48 -2.49 12.39
C LYS A 92 17.22 -3.63 13.10
N SER A 93 16.88 -4.88 12.79
CA SER A 93 17.55 -6.03 13.42
C SER A 93 19.03 -6.17 13.04
N SER A 94 19.43 -5.76 11.82
CA SER A 94 20.84 -5.72 11.43
C SER A 94 21.61 -4.61 12.15
N SER A 95 21.00 -3.43 12.35
CA SER A 95 21.63 -2.30 13.06
C SER A 95 21.85 -2.62 14.53
N GLU A 96 20.89 -3.28 15.19
CA GLU A 96 21.01 -3.72 16.59
C GLU A 96 22.12 -4.78 16.77
N LYS A 97 22.26 -5.72 15.82
CA LYS A 97 23.32 -6.73 15.85
C LYS A 97 24.72 -6.16 15.60
N TYR A 98 24.83 -5.06 14.86
CA TYR A 98 26.11 -4.42 14.54
C TYR A 98 26.59 -3.48 15.65
N LEU A 99 25.69 -2.95 16.48
CA LEU A 99 26.02 -2.09 17.61
C LEU A 99 26.59 -2.83 18.83
N ASP A 100 26.54 -4.17 18.82
CA ASP A 100 27.06 -4.98 19.92
C ASP A 100 28.10 -6.03 19.49
N PRO A 101 29.26 -5.63 18.95
CA PRO A 101 30.35 -6.57 18.62
C PRO A 101 30.97 -7.23 19.85
N TYR A 102 30.63 -6.77 21.06
CA TYR A 102 31.33 -7.15 22.29
C TYR A 102 30.43 -7.80 23.37
N ARG A 103 29.13 -8.02 23.13
CA ARG A 103 28.26 -8.73 24.10
C ARG A 103 28.76 -10.11 24.48
N HIS A 104 29.48 -10.77 23.57
CA HIS A 104 30.04 -12.11 23.77
C HIS A 104 31.40 -12.11 24.49
N VAL A 105 32.07 -10.95 24.61
CA VAL A 105 33.40 -10.84 25.27
C VAL A 105 33.33 -10.30 26.69
N ALA A 106 32.16 -9.85 27.15
CA ALA A 106 31.95 -9.45 28.54
C ALA A 106 31.74 -10.65 29.51
N SER A 107 31.66 -11.87 28.98
CA SER A 107 31.35 -13.06 29.78
C SER A 107 32.22 -14.25 29.40
N ASN A 108 33.55 -14.11 29.49
CA ASN A 108 34.39 -15.19 30.01
C ASN A 108 35.80 -14.67 30.39
N ASP A 109 36.04 -14.63 31.69
CA ASP A 109 37.36 -14.75 32.32
C ASP A 109 38.33 -13.55 32.29
N GLY A 110 37.91 -12.45 32.92
CA GLY A 110 38.80 -11.36 33.33
C GLY A 110 39.48 -11.64 34.67
N THR A 111 40.28 -12.70 34.76
CA THR A 111 41.02 -13.03 35.99
C THR A 111 42.53 -12.81 35.82
N TYR A 112 42.97 -11.54 35.77
CA TYR A 112 44.39 -11.20 35.93
C TYR A 112 44.72 -11.09 37.43
N TRP A 113 45.23 -12.17 38.02
CA TRP A 113 45.88 -12.11 39.33
C TRP A 113 47.36 -11.78 39.16
N ASP A 114 47.72 -10.52 39.37
CA ASP A 114 49.09 -10.13 39.67
C ASP A 114 49.46 -10.74 41.04
N LYS A 115 50.31 -11.76 41.03
CA LYS A 115 50.99 -12.23 42.24
C LYS A 115 52.47 -11.89 42.11
N LYS A 116 52.85 -10.73 42.63
CA LYS A 116 54.23 -10.37 42.93
C LYS A 116 54.83 -11.34 43.97
N LYS A 117 56.03 -11.83 43.67
CA LYS A 117 57.04 -12.23 44.67
C LYS A 117 58.12 -11.16 44.68
#